data_AF-A0AAJ6I0X6-F1
#
_entry.id   AF-A0AAJ6I0X6-F1
#
_cell.length_a   1.000
_cell.length_b   1.000
_cell.length_c   1.000
_cell.angle_alpha   90.00
_cell.angle_beta   90.00
_cell.angle_gamma   90.00
#
_symmetry.space_group_name_H-M   'P 1'
#
loop_
_entity.id
_entity.type
_entity.pdbx_description
1 polymer ?
#
loop_
_entity_poly.entity_id
_entity_poly.type
_entity_poly.pdbx_seq_one_letter_code
_entity_poly.pdbx_strand_id
1 'polypeptide(L)'
;MAGAAGPIPLPTQEPTAAALARAAERAATDLLAAPAPIQLADVVPAPRDVRPNPAGNWRLSPDAVIVASTEPAALAAAVHLAELLRPATGYPLPVTDAATPQADDGIALVLDQAVGLGTEGYRLDVTTSGVRLSAVTATGLFHGVQTLRQLLPPAIESTVPVTEAWILPGGTITDTPRFPYRGAMLDVARHFFAVEDVLRVIDHLARYKLNHLHLHLTDDQGWRIAVDSRPKLTTVGGATEVGDGPGGFYTKADYARIVSYAADRHITVVPEIDLPGHTNSALVAYPELAPDKIAPPPYTGTDVGFSYVDPTDERTYDFVADVFGEMAAITPGPLLHIGGDEAFKVKGELYTGFVERVQRIVAELGKTVVGWHQVAPAAHVDGRVLQWWGTNGEDPTTADAVRRGARLVISPGNHAYLDMKYAPDTPIGHDWAGLIDVRKAYDWDPGTHVADVPEEAVLGVEAPLWTESVTSLAEIELLLLPRLPAIAELGWSPRATHGWAGFRSRLAGHGPRWATAGITFHAAPEIPWPAVPAIPQQHGVPHPDPIVP
;
A
#
# COMPACT_ATOMS: atom_id res chain seq x y z
N MET A 1 -64.42 47.28 5.30
CA MET A 1 -63.20 46.72 4.69
C MET A 1 -62.96 45.34 5.27
N ALA A 2 -63.32 44.29 4.55
CA ALA A 2 -62.99 42.91 4.89
C ALA A 2 -62.51 42.25 3.59
N GLY A 3 -61.20 42.05 3.48
CA GLY A 3 -60.58 41.40 2.33
C GLY A 3 -60.70 39.89 2.48
N ALA A 4 -61.38 39.24 1.55
CA ALA A 4 -61.45 37.78 1.47
C ALA A 4 -60.10 37.23 1.00
N ALA A 5 -59.52 36.32 1.79
CA ALA A 5 -58.36 35.53 1.40
C ALA A 5 -58.79 34.53 0.30
N GLY A 6 -58.17 34.63 -0.88
CA GLY A 6 -58.36 33.66 -1.96
C GLY A 6 -57.77 32.29 -1.61
N PRO A 7 -58.28 31.20 -2.21
CA PRO A 7 -57.81 29.84 -1.94
C PRO A 7 -56.35 29.68 -2.38
N ILE A 8 -55.55 29.07 -1.50
CA ILE A 8 -54.17 28.67 -1.78
C ILE A 8 -54.20 27.61 -2.89
N PRO A 9 -53.46 27.76 -4.00
CA PRO A 9 -53.43 26.76 -5.06
C PRO A 9 -52.84 25.45 -4.52
N LEU A 10 -53.53 24.34 -4.77
CA LEU A 10 -52.96 23.01 -4.56
C LEU A 10 -51.81 22.78 -5.57
N PRO A 11 -50.71 22.13 -5.17
CA PRO A 11 -49.57 21.86 -6.05
C PRO A 11 -50.01 21.06 -7.27
N THR A 12 -49.60 21.51 -8.46
CA THR A 12 -50.13 21.08 -9.77
C THR A 12 -49.41 19.87 -10.38
N GLN A 13 -48.49 19.21 -9.66
CA GLN A 13 -47.89 17.96 -10.09
C GLN A 13 -47.81 16.97 -8.93
N GLU A 14 -48.40 15.79 -9.12
CA GLU A 14 -48.15 14.65 -8.25
C GLU A 14 -46.67 14.25 -8.36
N PRO A 15 -45.97 14.04 -7.23
CA PRO A 15 -44.58 13.61 -7.25
C PRO A 15 -44.47 12.26 -7.97
N THR A 16 -43.43 12.11 -8.79
CA THR A 16 -43.17 10.85 -9.49
C THR A 16 -42.94 9.71 -8.48
N ALA A 17 -43.17 8.46 -8.89
CA ALA A 17 -42.87 7.30 -8.05
C ALA A 17 -41.40 7.30 -7.56
N ALA A 18 -40.46 7.78 -8.38
CA ALA A 18 -39.06 7.96 -8.00
C ALA A 18 -38.83 9.09 -6.97
N ALA A 19 -39.63 10.16 -7.01
CA ALA A 19 -39.58 11.21 -6.00
C ALA A 19 -40.19 10.75 -4.66
N LEU A 20 -41.28 9.97 -4.71
CA LEU A 20 -41.89 9.34 -3.55
C LEU A 20 -40.98 8.29 -2.91
N ALA A 21 -40.34 7.43 -3.72
CA ALA A 21 -39.38 6.44 -3.24
C ALA A 21 -38.19 7.11 -2.52
N ARG A 22 -37.62 8.17 -3.11
CA ARG A 22 -36.56 8.96 -2.48
C ARG A 22 -37.02 9.67 -1.20
N ALA A 23 -38.23 10.21 -1.18
CA ALA A 23 -38.78 10.82 0.03
C ALA A 23 -38.98 9.79 1.15
N ALA A 24 -39.45 8.59 0.82
CA ALA A 24 -39.59 7.49 1.76
C ALA A 24 -38.22 6.98 2.27
N GLU A 25 -37.23 6.87 1.38
CA GLU A 25 -35.87 6.48 1.75
C GLU A 25 -35.20 7.51 2.66
N ARG A 26 -35.35 8.82 2.39
CA ARG A 26 -34.92 9.89 3.30
C ARG A 26 -35.58 9.79 4.66
N ALA A 27 -36.90 9.65 4.71
CA ALA A 27 -37.64 9.53 5.97
C ALA A 27 -37.27 8.27 6.77
N ALA A 28 -37.04 7.14 6.09
CA ALA A 28 -36.58 5.90 6.74
C ALA A 28 -35.16 6.04 7.29
N THR A 29 -34.30 6.74 6.54
CA THR A 29 -32.92 7.05 6.93
C THR A 29 -32.89 7.94 8.18
N ASP A 30 -33.78 8.94 8.29
CA ASP A 30 -33.91 9.79 9.48
C ASP A 30 -34.34 9.05 10.76
N LEU A 31 -34.90 7.85 10.64
CA LEU A 31 -35.30 6.99 11.77
C LEU A 31 -34.19 6.03 12.24
N LEU A 32 -33.07 5.95 11.53
CA LEU A 32 -31.96 5.07 11.89
C LEU A 32 -31.22 5.61 13.13
N ALA A 33 -30.83 4.70 14.02
CA ALA A 33 -29.94 5.02 15.13
C ALA A 33 -28.59 5.50 14.58
N ALA A 34 -28.00 6.51 15.23
CA ALA A 34 -26.65 6.94 14.87
C ALA A 34 -25.65 5.81 15.16
N PRO A 35 -24.70 5.52 14.26
CA PRO A 35 -23.63 4.57 14.51
C PRO A 35 -22.77 5.01 15.69
N ALA A 36 -21.94 4.10 16.20
CA ALA A 36 -20.94 4.44 17.21
C ALA A 36 -20.11 5.65 16.72
N PRO A 37 -19.95 6.71 17.53
CA PRO A 37 -19.40 7.97 17.05
C PRO A 37 -17.93 7.80 16.68
N ILE A 38 -17.63 8.00 15.39
CA ILE A 38 -16.26 8.15 14.88
C ILE A 38 -15.85 9.60 15.09
N GLN A 39 -14.72 9.84 15.73
CA GLN A 39 -14.15 11.18 15.90
C GLN A 39 -13.35 11.57 14.66
N LEU A 40 -13.24 12.87 14.40
CA LEU A 40 -12.44 13.39 13.27
C LEU A 40 -10.95 12.97 13.35
N ALA A 41 -10.46 12.65 14.54
CA ALA A 41 -9.09 12.17 14.76
C ALA A 41 -8.93 10.64 14.65
N ASP A 42 -10.01 9.87 14.46
CA ASP A 42 -9.99 8.40 14.42
C ASP A 42 -9.53 7.86 13.05
N VAL A 43 -8.36 8.30 12.62
CA VAL A 43 -7.77 8.00 11.31
C VAL A 43 -6.34 7.49 11.49
N VAL A 44 -5.95 6.47 10.73
CA VAL A 44 -4.58 5.97 10.61
C VAL A 44 -4.14 6.10 9.14
N PRO A 45 -3.03 6.77 8.82
CA PRO A 45 -2.14 7.54 9.70
C PRO A 45 -2.80 8.74 10.42
N ALA A 46 -2.28 9.11 11.59
CA ALA A 46 -2.67 10.33 12.31
C ALA A 46 -2.43 11.59 11.44
N PRO A 47 -3.48 12.38 11.14
CA PRO A 47 -3.30 13.58 10.33
C PRO A 47 -2.45 14.65 11.02
N ARG A 48 -1.80 15.50 10.23
CA ARG A 48 -0.95 16.59 10.74
C ARG A 48 -1.68 17.59 11.65
N ASP A 49 -2.85 18.08 11.25
CA ASP A 49 -3.69 19.01 12.03
C ASP A 49 -5.16 18.60 11.93
N VAL A 50 -5.82 18.51 13.08
CA VAL A 50 -7.23 18.11 13.19
C VAL A 50 -7.97 19.11 14.08
N ARG A 51 -9.03 19.72 13.56
CA ARG A 51 -9.87 20.71 14.25
C ARG A 51 -11.32 20.25 14.24
N PRO A 52 -11.75 19.47 15.25
CA PRO A 52 -13.12 18.97 15.31
C PRO A 52 -14.15 20.09 15.50
N ASN A 53 -15.30 19.95 14.87
CA ASN A 53 -16.49 20.74 15.10
C ASN A 53 -17.71 19.81 15.16
N PRO A 54 -18.08 19.28 16.34
CA PRO A 54 -19.18 18.33 16.48
C PRO A 54 -20.55 18.84 16.01
N ALA A 55 -20.75 20.17 16.00
CA ALA A 55 -21.98 20.78 15.45
C ALA A 55 -22.01 20.76 13.91
N GLY A 56 -20.90 20.40 13.26
CA GLY A 56 -20.73 20.36 11.81
C GLY A 56 -20.85 18.96 11.20
N ASN A 57 -21.31 17.96 11.95
CA ASN A 57 -21.49 16.60 11.41
C ASN A 57 -22.35 16.65 10.15
N TRP A 58 -21.94 15.91 9.13
CA TRP A 58 -22.64 15.84 7.86
C TRP A 58 -23.16 14.42 7.63
N ARG A 59 -24.34 14.31 7.04
CA ARG A 59 -24.96 13.04 6.71
C ARG A 59 -25.02 12.91 5.19
N LEU A 60 -24.44 11.83 4.67
CA LEU A 60 -24.56 11.51 3.25
C LEU A 60 -26.01 11.15 2.92
N SER A 61 -26.60 11.93 2.01
CA SER A 61 -27.96 11.75 1.50
C SER A 61 -27.98 10.86 0.26
N PRO A 62 -29.06 10.11 -0.01
CA PRO A 62 -29.26 9.40 -1.28
C PRO A 62 -29.20 10.30 -2.53
N ASP A 63 -29.47 11.60 -2.38
CA ASP A 63 -29.42 12.58 -3.47
C ASP A 63 -28.08 13.32 -3.59
N ALA A 64 -27.11 13.00 -2.73
CA ALA A 64 -25.81 13.66 -2.75
C ALA A 64 -25.11 13.48 -4.11
N VAL A 65 -24.51 14.56 -4.59
CA VAL A 65 -23.71 14.61 -5.82
C VAL A 65 -22.24 14.74 -5.45
N ILE A 66 -21.36 14.10 -6.21
CA ILE A 66 -19.92 14.31 -6.12
C ILE A 66 -19.51 15.25 -7.26
N VAL A 67 -19.05 16.45 -6.93
CA VAL A 67 -18.64 17.46 -7.91
C VAL A 67 -17.13 17.62 -7.88
N ALA A 68 -16.47 17.35 -9.01
CA ALA A 68 -15.02 17.49 -9.16
C ALA A 68 -14.64 18.76 -9.91
N SER A 69 -13.40 19.23 -9.75
CA SER A 69 -12.81 20.16 -10.71
C SER A 69 -12.77 19.53 -12.12
N THR A 70 -12.79 20.34 -13.18
CA THR A 70 -12.90 19.88 -14.58
C THR A 70 -11.68 19.11 -15.09
N GLU A 71 -10.57 19.11 -14.37
CA GLU A 71 -9.37 18.37 -14.73
C GLU A 71 -9.63 16.86 -14.66
N PRO A 72 -9.20 16.07 -15.67
CA PRO A 72 -9.40 14.62 -15.69
C PRO A 72 -8.92 13.90 -14.44
N ALA A 73 -7.83 14.38 -13.83
CA ALA A 73 -7.27 13.80 -12.63
C ALA A 73 -8.14 14.03 -11.37
N ALA A 74 -8.87 15.15 -11.30
CA ALA A 74 -9.85 15.40 -10.24
C ALA A 74 -11.09 14.52 -10.43
N LEU A 75 -11.55 14.38 -11.69
CA LEU A 75 -12.66 13.51 -12.04
C LEU A 75 -12.36 12.04 -11.70
N ALA A 76 -11.15 11.56 -11.98
CA ALA A 76 -10.72 10.21 -11.62
C ALA A 76 -10.80 9.97 -10.09
N ALA A 77 -10.34 10.92 -9.28
CA ALA A 77 -10.45 10.82 -7.81
C ALA A 77 -11.91 10.81 -7.34
N ALA A 78 -12.80 11.58 -7.99
CA ALA A 78 -14.23 11.59 -7.67
C ALA A 78 -14.94 10.30 -8.08
N VAL A 79 -14.57 9.71 -9.22
CA VAL A 79 -15.04 8.39 -9.65
C VAL A 79 -14.59 7.33 -8.66
N HIS A 80 -13.33 7.34 -8.24
CA HIS A 80 -12.81 6.42 -7.22
C HIS A 80 -13.58 6.53 -5.90
N LEU A 81 -13.87 7.75 -5.43
CA LEU A 81 -14.72 7.94 -4.25
C LEU A 81 -16.13 7.36 -4.47
N ALA A 82 -16.74 7.60 -5.62
CA ALA A 82 -18.07 7.06 -5.91
C ALA A 82 -18.09 5.52 -5.92
N GLU A 83 -17.08 4.88 -6.53
CA GLU A 83 -16.91 3.43 -6.55
C GLU A 83 -16.72 2.83 -5.16
N LEU A 84 -16.06 3.56 -4.26
CA LEU A 84 -15.92 3.17 -2.86
C LEU A 84 -17.26 3.24 -2.11
N LEU A 85 -18.05 4.29 -2.32
CA LEU A 85 -19.27 4.55 -1.54
C LEU A 85 -20.50 3.77 -2.04
N ARG A 86 -20.64 3.60 -3.36
CA ARG A 86 -21.85 3.01 -3.99
C ARG A 86 -22.21 1.61 -3.48
N PRO A 87 -21.27 0.64 -3.31
CA PRO A 87 -21.62 -0.73 -2.94
C PRO A 87 -22.35 -0.79 -1.59
N ALA A 88 -21.77 -0.18 -0.56
CA ALA A 88 -22.33 -0.19 0.79
C ALA A 88 -23.54 0.73 0.95
N THR A 89 -23.54 1.90 0.32
CA THR A 89 -24.66 2.86 0.47
C THR A 89 -25.88 2.47 -0.35
N GLY A 90 -25.68 1.85 -1.51
CA GLY A 90 -26.71 1.68 -2.54
C GLY A 90 -27.10 2.98 -3.25
N TYR A 91 -26.44 4.10 -2.95
CA TYR A 91 -26.79 5.41 -3.50
C TYR A 91 -26.20 5.60 -4.91
N PRO A 92 -26.87 6.36 -5.81
CA PRO A 92 -26.36 6.58 -7.15
C PRO A 92 -25.04 7.36 -7.19
N LEU A 93 -24.91 8.38 -6.32
CA LEU A 93 -23.75 9.27 -6.20
C LEU A 93 -23.22 9.70 -7.58
N PRO A 94 -24.00 10.44 -8.38
CA PRO A 94 -23.56 10.88 -9.69
C PRO A 94 -22.31 11.75 -9.54
N VAL A 95 -21.36 11.54 -10.44
CA VAL A 95 -20.14 12.35 -10.52
C VAL A 95 -20.33 13.38 -11.62
N THR A 96 -20.15 14.65 -11.29
CA THR A 96 -20.19 15.76 -12.23
C THR A 96 -18.93 16.61 -12.10
N ASP A 97 -18.71 17.52 -13.03
CA ASP A 97 -17.63 18.49 -12.95
C ASP A 97 -18.15 19.93 -12.93
N ALA A 98 -17.33 20.83 -12.39
CA ALA A 98 -17.57 22.27 -12.43
C ALA A 98 -16.23 23.02 -12.36
N ALA A 99 -16.17 24.21 -12.98
CA ALA A 99 -14.98 25.08 -12.87
C ALA A 99 -14.75 25.57 -11.43
N THR A 100 -15.80 25.66 -10.62
CA THR A 100 -15.74 26.01 -9.18
C THR A 100 -16.61 25.05 -8.38
N PRO A 101 -16.14 23.82 -8.11
CA PRO A 101 -16.96 22.81 -7.45
C PRO A 101 -17.40 23.29 -6.06
N GLN A 102 -18.70 23.18 -5.81
CA GLN A 102 -19.31 23.42 -4.51
C GLN A 102 -19.86 22.09 -3.98
N ALA A 103 -19.87 21.94 -2.65
CA ALA A 103 -20.40 20.73 -2.05
C ALA A 103 -21.92 20.68 -2.17
N ASP A 104 -22.64 21.79 -1.93
CA ASP A 104 -24.10 21.94 -2.07
C ASP A 104 -24.92 20.73 -1.57
N ASP A 105 -24.72 20.36 -0.29
CA ASP A 105 -25.28 19.15 0.36
C ASP A 105 -24.78 17.80 -0.22
N GLY A 106 -23.59 17.84 -0.81
CA GLY A 106 -22.87 16.70 -1.38
C GLY A 106 -21.37 16.77 -1.05
N ILE A 107 -20.55 16.31 -1.99
CA ILE A 107 -19.09 16.21 -1.82
C ILE A 107 -18.38 16.93 -2.97
N ALA A 108 -17.50 17.87 -2.66
CA ALA A 108 -16.68 18.57 -3.63
C ALA A 108 -15.21 18.11 -3.56
N LEU A 109 -14.64 17.70 -4.70
CA LEU A 109 -13.21 17.41 -4.86
C LEU A 109 -12.56 18.50 -5.71
N VAL A 110 -11.67 19.29 -5.10
CA VAL A 110 -11.16 20.52 -5.70
C VAL A 110 -9.64 20.49 -5.84
N LEU A 111 -9.15 20.60 -7.08
CA LEU A 111 -7.76 20.98 -7.31
C LEU A 111 -7.60 22.48 -7.09
N ASP A 112 -6.81 22.85 -6.10
CA ASP A 112 -6.66 24.23 -5.64
C ASP A 112 -5.20 24.50 -5.25
N GLN A 113 -4.51 25.29 -6.09
CA GLN A 113 -3.11 25.64 -5.88
C GLN A 113 -2.90 26.49 -4.61
N ALA A 114 -3.93 27.20 -4.14
CA ALA A 114 -3.85 28.03 -2.93
C ALA A 114 -3.78 27.21 -1.64
N VAL A 115 -4.10 25.91 -1.68
CA VAL A 115 -3.99 25.00 -0.54
C VAL A 115 -2.54 24.89 -0.05
N GLY A 116 -1.55 24.88 -0.97
CA GLY A 116 -0.14 24.99 -0.61
C GLY A 116 0.44 23.85 0.23
N LEU A 117 -0.09 22.63 0.09
CA LEU A 117 0.29 21.45 0.90
C LEU A 117 1.18 20.44 0.16
N GLY A 118 1.89 20.88 -0.87
CA GLY A 118 2.73 20.01 -1.70
C GLY A 118 1.91 19.02 -2.55
N THR A 119 2.57 18.01 -3.10
CA THR A 119 1.97 17.10 -4.08
C THR A 119 1.01 16.09 -3.45
N GLU A 120 1.28 15.63 -2.23
CA GLU A 120 0.53 14.54 -1.59
C GLU A 120 -0.43 15.02 -0.49
N GLY A 121 -0.34 16.30 -0.12
CA GLY A 121 -1.14 16.88 0.96
C GLY A 121 -2.53 17.32 0.53
N TYR A 122 -3.43 17.39 1.50
CA TYR A 122 -4.82 17.78 1.30
C TYR A 122 -5.40 18.49 2.50
N ARG A 123 -6.51 19.18 2.26
CA ARG A 123 -7.40 19.74 3.27
C ARG A 123 -8.79 19.16 3.11
N LEU A 124 -9.36 18.67 4.19
CA LEU A 124 -10.72 18.17 4.24
C LEU A 124 -11.54 19.02 5.21
N ASP A 125 -12.63 19.61 4.73
CA ASP A 125 -13.60 20.36 5.52
C ASP A 125 -14.96 19.65 5.50
N VAL A 126 -15.47 19.30 6.67
CA VAL A 126 -16.79 18.68 6.86
C VAL A 126 -17.69 19.66 7.61
N THR A 127 -18.81 20.01 6.99
CA THR A 127 -19.78 21.00 7.51
C THR A 127 -21.20 20.48 7.36
N THR A 128 -22.17 21.11 8.02
CA THR A 128 -23.58 20.75 7.84
C THR A 128 -24.09 20.91 6.40
N SER A 129 -23.40 21.68 5.55
CA SER A 129 -23.75 21.91 4.15
C SER A 129 -23.02 21.00 3.16
N GLY A 130 -22.19 20.07 3.63
CA GLY A 130 -21.46 19.14 2.76
C GLY A 130 -19.97 19.02 3.11
N VAL A 131 -19.28 18.29 2.25
CA VAL A 131 -17.87 17.92 2.39
C VAL A 131 -17.05 18.54 1.27
N ARG A 132 -15.97 19.25 1.61
CA ARG A 132 -15.00 19.78 0.65
C ARG A 132 -13.64 19.15 0.89
N LEU A 133 -13.13 18.44 -0.11
CA LEU A 133 -11.76 17.92 -0.15
C LEU A 133 -10.95 18.73 -1.17
N SER A 134 -9.80 19.24 -0.78
CA SER A 134 -8.98 20.10 -1.63
C SER A 134 -7.51 19.77 -1.56
N ALA A 135 -6.83 19.78 -2.70
CA ALA A 135 -5.42 19.48 -2.80
C ALA A 135 -4.78 20.17 -4.01
N VAL A 136 -3.45 20.21 -4.05
CA VAL A 136 -2.70 20.76 -5.20
C VAL A 136 -2.70 19.79 -6.39
N THR A 137 -2.75 18.48 -6.11
CA THR A 137 -2.71 17.42 -7.14
C THR A 137 -3.73 16.33 -6.86
N ALA A 138 -3.95 15.46 -7.85
CA ALA A 138 -4.82 14.29 -7.70
C ALA A 138 -4.34 13.31 -6.62
N THR A 139 -3.03 13.18 -6.38
CA THR A 139 -2.51 12.33 -5.30
C THR A 139 -2.98 12.82 -3.93
N GLY A 140 -2.98 14.14 -3.71
CA GLY A 140 -3.54 14.71 -2.47
C GLY A 140 -5.05 14.46 -2.34
N LEU A 141 -5.81 14.59 -3.43
CA LEU A 141 -7.24 14.22 -3.42
C LEU A 141 -7.43 12.74 -3.09
N PHE A 142 -6.64 11.86 -3.70
CA PHE A 142 -6.70 10.42 -3.43
C PHE A 142 -6.42 10.11 -1.96
N HIS A 143 -5.37 10.67 -1.37
CA HIS A 143 -5.08 10.50 0.06
C HIS A 143 -6.21 11.01 0.96
N GLY A 144 -6.83 12.14 0.59
CA GLY A 144 -7.99 12.65 1.30
C GLY A 144 -9.22 11.73 1.22
N VAL A 145 -9.43 11.05 0.09
CA VAL A 145 -10.46 9.99 -0.05
C VAL A 145 -10.19 8.84 0.91
N GLN A 146 -8.94 8.44 1.12
CA GLN A 146 -8.60 7.39 2.10
C GLN A 146 -8.91 7.82 3.55
N THR A 147 -8.77 9.11 3.86
CA THR A 147 -9.23 9.66 5.15
C THR A 147 -10.75 9.68 5.24
N LEU A 148 -11.46 10.15 4.21
CA LEU A 148 -12.92 10.15 4.14
C LEU A 148 -13.53 8.77 4.40
N ARG A 149 -12.96 7.74 3.76
CA ARG A 149 -13.32 6.32 3.97
C ARG A 149 -13.28 5.92 5.45
N GLN A 150 -12.23 6.33 6.17
CA GLN A 150 -12.05 5.99 7.58
C GLN A 150 -12.96 6.79 8.52
N LEU A 151 -13.45 7.94 8.08
CA LEU A 151 -14.38 8.77 8.84
C LEU A 151 -15.84 8.30 8.72
N LEU A 152 -16.16 7.48 7.73
CA LEU A 152 -17.47 6.84 7.58
C LEU A 152 -17.59 5.57 8.44
N PRO A 153 -18.81 5.12 8.82
CA PRO A 153 -19.02 3.89 9.58
C PRO A 153 -18.34 2.66 8.95
N PRO A 154 -17.91 1.65 9.73
CA PRO A 154 -17.24 0.45 9.19
C PRO A 154 -18.03 -0.30 8.11
N ALA A 155 -19.37 -0.21 8.16
CA ALA A 155 -20.26 -0.76 7.14
C ALA A 155 -19.97 -0.25 5.72
N ILE A 156 -19.25 0.88 5.56
CA ILE A 156 -18.87 1.42 4.25
C ILE A 156 -17.97 0.47 3.45
N GLU A 157 -17.32 -0.47 4.13
CA GLU A 157 -16.49 -1.51 3.50
C GLU A 157 -17.31 -2.66 2.89
N SER A 158 -18.64 -2.66 3.07
CA SER A 158 -19.51 -3.70 2.54
C SER A 158 -19.55 -3.67 1.01
N THR A 159 -19.50 -4.85 0.40
CA THR A 159 -19.66 -5.00 -1.06
C THR A 159 -21.11 -5.03 -1.52
N VAL A 160 -22.06 -4.95 -0.57
CA VAL A 160 -23.50 -4.93 -0.81
C VAL A 160 -24.18 -3.83 0.01
N PRO A 161 -25.37 -3.34 -0.39
CA PRO A 161 -26.04 -2.26 0.32
C PRO A 161 -26.35 -2.61 1.79
N VAL A 162 -26.12 -1.65 2.68
CA VAL A 162 -26.39 -1.72 4.12
C VAL A 162 -27.26 -0.54 4.53
N THR A 163 -28.30 -0.80 5.31
CA THR A 163 -29.11 0.25 5.92
C THR A 163 -28.39 0.84 7.13
N GLU A 164 -27.73 1.99 6.95
CA GLU A 164 -26.93 2.68 7.98
C GLU A 164 -27.05 4.20 7.84
N ALA A 165 -26.87 4.94 8.93
CA ALA A 165 -26.69 6.38 8.89
C ALA A 165 -25.24 6.73 8.54
N TRP A 166 -25.00 7.09 7.28
CA TRP A 166 -23.70 7.49 6.74
C TRP A 166 -23.28 8.89 7.21
N ILE A 167 -22.76 8.98 8.43
CA ILE A 167 -22.39 10.25 9.07
C ILE A 167 -20.87 10.44 9.04
N LEU A 168 -20.42 11.63 8.65
CA LEU A 168 -19.05 12.10 8.81
C LEU A 168 -18.96 13.11 9.98
N PRO A 169 -17.96 13.01 10.85
CA PRO A 169 -17.72 13.98 11.91
C PRO A 169 -17.32 15.34 11.34
N GLY A 170 -17.89 16.42 11.88
CA GLY A 170 -17.64 17.78 11.44
C GLY A 170 -16.27 18.32 11.86
N GLY A 171 -15.73 19.24 11.06
CA GLY A 171 -14.47 19.94 11.34
C GLY A 171 -13.54 20.02 10.14
N THR A 172 -12.27 20.34 10.41
CA THR A 172 -11.22 20.48 9.37
C THR A 172 -10.05 19.56 9.67
N ILE A 173 -9.57 18.85 8.65
CA ILE A 173 -8.28 18.15 8.63
C ILE A 173 -7.37 18.85 7.63
N THR A 174 -6.13 19.12 8.01
CA THR A 174 -5.06 19.56 7.10
C THR A 174 -3.91 18.59 7.24
N ASP A 175 -3.49 17.98 6.13
CA ASP A 175 -2.63 16.80 6.19
C ASP A 175 -1.58 16.77 5.09
N THR A 176 -0.37 16.31 5.44
CA THR A 176 0.80 16.21 4.56
C THR A 176 1.71 15.10 5.09
N PRO A 177 2.34 14.28 4.23
CA PRO A 177 3.26 13.24 4.68
C PRO A 177 4.54 13.84 5.29
N ARG A 178 5.11 13.15 6.28
CA ARG A 178 6.44 13.40 6.85
C ARG A 178 7.54 13.02 5.86
N PHE A 179 7.42 11.84 5.24
CA PHE A 179 8.42 11.28 4.34
C PHE A 179 7.87 11.02 2.94
N PRO A 180 8.65 11.27 1.87
CA PRO A 180 8.22 11.06 0.49
C PRO A 180 8.14 9.58 0.06
N TYR A 181 8.87 8.67 0.73
CA TYR A 181 8.86 7.24 0.43
C TYR A 181 8.18 6.47 1.55
N ARG A 182 7.09 5.78 1.23
CA ARG A 182 6.30 4.98 2.17
C ARG A 182 5.94 3.67 1.48
N GLY A 183 6.77 2.66 1.66
CA GLY A 183 6.73 1.41 0.91
C GLY A 183 6.18 0.23 1.70
N ALA A 184 5.80 -0.80 0.96
CA ALA A 184 5.79 -2.18 1.44
C ALA A 184 6.42 -3.06 0.35
N MET A 185 7.12 -4.12 0.77
CA MET A 185 7.64 -5.12 -0.15
C MET A 185 6.81 -6.40 -0.08
N LEU A 186 6.56 -7.00 -1.24
CA LEU A 186 6.03 -8.36 -1.33
C LEU A 186 7.06 -9.25 -2.03
N ASP A 187 7.50 -10.28 -1.30
CA ASP A 187 8.26 -11.39 -1.86
C ASP A 187 7.34 -12.34 -2.63
N VAL A 188 7.55 -12.41 -3.94
CA VAL A 188 6.84 -13.34 -4.83
C VAL A 188 7.77 -14.45 -5.33
N ALA A 189 9.03 -14.43 -4.91
CA ALA A 189 10.06 -15.37 -5.33
C ALA A 189 10.02 -16.65 -4.48
N ARG A 190 9.85 -16.53 -3.15
CA ARG A 190 9.80 -17.69 -2.25
C ARG A 190 8.51 -18.49 -2.40
N HIS A 191 7.37 -17.81 -2.46
CA HIS A 191 6.11 -18.35 -2.99
C HIS A 191 5.51 -17.37 -3.99
N PHE A 192 4.99 -17.88 -5.11
CA PHE A 192 4.39 -17.06 -6.14
C PHE A 192 2.94 -16.69 -5.80
N PHE A 193 2.61 -15.42 -6.01
CA PHE A 193 1.26 -14.88 -5.85
C PHE A 193 0.71 -14.39 -7.18
N ALA A 194 -0.56 -14.71 -7.46
CA ALA A 194 -1.19 -14.31 -8.71
C ALA A 194 -1.35 -12.78 -8.79
N VAL A 195 -1.59 -12.26 -10.00
CA VAL A 195 -1.79 -10.82 -10.22
C VAL A 195 -2.84 -10.26 -9.26
N GLU A 196 -3.96 -10.95 -9.11
CA GLU A 196 -5.08 -10.59 -8.26
C GLU A 196 -4.71 -10.44 -6.78
N ASP A 197 -3.80 -11.28 -6.27
CA ASP A 197 -3.29 -11.18 -4.89
C ASP A 197 -2.41 -9.94 -4.74
N VAL A 198 -1.57 -9.64 -5.74
CA VAL A 198 -0.75 -8.41 -5.76
C VAL A 198 -1.65 -7.17 -5.84
N LEU A 199 -2.71 -7.19 -6.65
CA LEU A 199 -3.70 -6.10 -6.71
C LEU A 199 -4.37 -5.89 -5.35
N ARG A 200 -4.68 -6.98 -4.63
CA ARG A 200 -5.23 -6.92 -3.27
C ARG A 200 -4.24 -6.31 -2.28
N VAL A 201 -2.95 -6.60 -2.39
CA VAL A 201 -1.91 -5.93 -1.59
C VAL A 201 -1.86 -4.43 -1.89
N ILE A 202 -1.92 -4.03 -3.17
CA ILE A 202 -1.98 -2.60 -3.56
C ILE A 202 -3.19 -1.90 -2.93
N ASP A 203 -4.36 -2.54 -2.86
CA ASP A 203 -5.53 -1.99 -2.16
C ASP A 203 -5.27 -1.78 -0.66
N HIS A 204 -4.52 -2.66 -0.01
CA HIS A 204 -4.12 -2.49 1.40
C HIS A 204 -3.15 -1.32 1.57
N LEU A 205 -2.19 -1.15 0.67
CA LEU A 205 -1.25 -0.02 0.68
C LEU A 205 -1.99 1.31 0.53
N ALA A 206 -2.92 1.37 -0.43
CA ALA A 206 -3.70 2.56 -0.72
C ALA A 206 -4.48 3.07 0.50
N ARG A 207 -5.11 2.16 1.28
CA ARG A 207 -5.89 2.51 2.50
C ARG A 207 -5.10 3.37 3.50
N TYR A 208 -3.78 3.15 3.56
CA TYR A 208 -2.90 3.76 4.54
C TYR A 208 -1.91 4.76 3.94
N LYS A 209 -2.16 5.21 2.70
CA LYS A 209 -1.38 6.24 2.01
C LYS A 209 0.09 5.84 1.78
N LEU A 210 0.36 4.54 1.71
CA LEU A 210 1.62 4.02 1.17
C LEU A 210 1.67 4.31 -0.33
N ASN A 211 2.84 4.66 -0.85
CA ASN A 211 3.02 5.15 -2.21
C ASN A 211 4.10 4.40 -3.01
N HIS A 212 4.70 3.35 -2.43
CA HIS A 212 5.62 2.47 -3.13
C HIS A 212 5.24 1.00 -2.87
N LEU A 213 5.25 0.19 -3.92
CA LEU A 213 5.19 -1.26 -3.85
C LEU A 213 6.52 -1.80 -4.36
N HIS A 214 7.31 -2.35 -3.47
CA HIS A 214 8.52 -3.08 -3.82
C HIS A 214 8.14 -4.54 -4.13
N LEU A 215 8.47 -5.02 -5.33
CA LEU A 215 8.28 -6.42 -5.70
C LEU A 215 9.64 -7.10 -5.77
N HIS A 216 9.87 -8.04 -4.84
CA HIS A 216 11.03 -8.92 -4.86
C HIS A 216 10.76 -10.07 -5.85
N LEU A 217 11.22 -9.90 -7.09
CA LEU A 217 10.81 -10.73 -8.24
C LEU A 217 11.70 -11.94 -8.47
N THR A 218 12.88 -12.00 -7.85
CA THR A 218 13.87 -13.05 -8.13
C THR A 218 14.64 -13.41 -6.88
N ASP A 219 14.75 -14.71 -6.63
CA ASP A 219 15.55 -15.25 -5.52
C ASP A 219 16.06 -16.66 -5.89
N ASP A 220 16.62 -17.38 -4.94
CA ASP A 220 17.13 -18.74 -5.08
C ASP A 220 16.05 -19.74 -5.51
N GLN A 221 14.83 -19.58 -5.01
CA GLN A 221 13.72 -20.51 -5.26
C GLN A 221 12.92 -20.19 -6.53
N GLY A 222 13.08 -19.00 -7.11
CA GLY A 222 12.17 -18.57 -8.16
C GLY A 222 12.56 -17.31 -8.91
N TRP A 223 12.32 -17.32 -10.22
CA TRP A 223 12.37 -16.15 -11.08
C TRP A 223 10.98 -15.82 -11.63
N ARG A 224 10.46 -14.62 -11.33
CA ARG A 224 9.02 -14.31 -11.46
C ARG A 224 8.65 -13.31 -12.53
N ILE A 225 9.57 -12.89 -13.40
CA ILE A 225 9.28 -11.90 -14.45
C ILE A 225 9.82 -12.31 -15.81
N ALA A 226 8.98 -12.24 -16.85
CA ALA A 226 9.39 -12.59 -18.21
C ALA A 226 10.43 -11.61 -18.77
N VAL A 227 11.57 -12.16 -19.22
CA VAL A 227 12.65 -11.44 -19.93
C VAL A 227 12.81 -12.11 -21.29
N ASP A 228 12.46 -11.41 -22.36
CA ASP A 228 12.31 -11.98 -23.71
C ASP A 228 13.66 -12.48 -24.26
N SER A 229 14.75 -11.76 -23.95
CA SER A 229 16.13 -12.14 -24.28
C SER A 229 16.65 -13.34 -23.48
N ARG A 230 15.96 -13.70 -22.38
CA ARG A 230 16.34 -14.76 -21.43
C ARG A 230 15.13 -15.64 -21.03
N PRO A 231 14.45 -16.30 -21.99
CA PRO A 231 13.16 -16.96 -21.74
C PRO A 231 13.21 -18.17 -20.78
N LYS A 232 14.40 -18.74 -20.52
CA LYS A 232 14.54 -19.84 -19.55
C LYS A 232 14.43 -19.36 -18.10
N LEU A 233 14.59 -18.06 -17.83
CA LEU A 233 14.47 -17.54 -16.48
C LEU A 233 13.10 -17.88 -15.89
N THR A 234 12.02 -17.67 -16.63
CA THR A 234 10.68 -18.03 -16.17
C THR A 234 10.30 -19.48 -16.44
N THR A 235 10.62 -20.02 -17.62
CA THR A 235 10.21 -21.39 -18.01
C THR A 235 10.97 -22.51 -17.29
N VAL A 236 12.17 -22.22 -16.76
CA VAL A 236 12.99 -23.13 -15.97
C VAL A 236 13.15 -22.60 -14.54
N GLY A 237 13.64 -21.37 -14.38
CA GLY A 237 13.89 -20.78 -13.07
C GLY A 237 12.63 -20.40 -12.28
N GLY A 238 11.49 -20.24 -12.94
CA GLY A 238 10.18 -19.97 -12.31
C GLY A 238 9.31 -21.21 -12.11
N ALA A 239 9.81 -22.40 -12.45
CA ALA A 239 9.01 -23.64 -12.52
C ALA A 239 8.72 -24.30 -11.16
N THR A 240 9.26 -23.74 -10.07
CA THR A 240 8.97 -24.18 -8.70
C THR A 240 9.10 -23.01 -7.71
N GLU A 241 9.01 -23.30 -6.42
CA GLU A 241 9.09 -22.36 -5.30
C GLU A 241 9.45 -23.13 -4.02
N VAL A 242 9.45 -22.48 -2.85
CA VAL A 242 9.66 -23.15 -1.56
C VAL A 242 8.68 -24.33 -1.41
N GLY A 243 9.17 -25.45 -0.87
CA GLY A 243 8.31 -26.62 -0.58
C GLY A 243 7.82 -27.40 -1.80
N ASP A 244 8.53 -27.31 -2.94
CA ASP A 244 8.23 -28.02 -4.19
C ASP A 244 6.86 -27.64 -4.80
N GLY A 245 6.36 -26.45 -4.50
CA GLY A 245 5.17 -25.89 -5.13
C GLY A 245 5.37 -25.61 -6.63
N PRO A 246 4.27 -25.38 -7.38
CA PRO A 246 4.33 -25.20 -8.84
C PRO A 246 5.00 -23.89 -9.28
N GLY A 247 5.20 -22.93 -8.36
CA GLY A 247 5.76 -21.62 -8.69
C GLY A 247 4.86 -20.83 -9.64
N GLY A 248 5.49 -20.12 -10.57
CA GLY A 248 4.82 -19.20 -11.49
C GLY A 248 5.68 -17.99 -11.82
N PHE A 249 5.15 -17.13 -12.70
CA PHE A 249 5.79 -15.87 -13.11
C PHE A 249 4.76 -14.93 -13.74
N TYR A 250 5.11 -13.64 -13.78
CA TYR A 250 4.38 -12.61 -14.51
C TYR A 250 4.88 -12.51 -15.95
N THR A 251 3.95 -12.55 -16.90
CA THR A 251 4.23 -12.05 -18.24
C THR A 251 4.42 -10.54 -18.21
N LYS A 252 4.95 -9.94 -19.28
CA LYS A 252 5.01 -8.47 -19.40
C LYS A 252 3.62 -7.82 -19.33
N ALA A 253 2.57 -8.51 -19.78
CA ALA A 253 1.20 -8.02 -19.70
C ALA A 253 0.68 -8.04 -18.25
N ASP A 254 1.00 -9.10 -17.49
CA ASP A 254 0.66 -9.20 -16.07
C ASP A 254 1.35 -8.09 -15.27
N TYR A 255 2.65 -7.90 -15.48
CA TYR A 255 3.41 -6.84 -14.82
C TYR A 255 2.88 -5.44 -15.20
N ALA A 256 2.56 -5.20 -16.47
CA ALA A 256 1.95 -3.95 -16.90
C ALA A 256 0.58 -3.70 -16.23
N ARG A 257 -0.22 -4.74 -16.02
CA ARG A 257 -1.50 -4.64 -15.28
C ARG A 257 -1.26 -4.28 -13.80
N ILE A 258 -0.27 -4.89 -13.15
CA ILE A 258 0.12 -4.56 -11.77
C ILE A 258 0.56 -3.08 -11.67
N VAL A 259 1.46 -2.66 -12.55
CA VAL A 259 1.98 -1.28 -12.61
C VAL A 259 0.86 -0.27 -12.85
N SER A 260 -0.04 -0.53 -13.80
CA SER A 260 -1.17 0.36 -14.08
C SER A 260 -2.12 0.46 -12.89
N TYR A 261 -2.45 -0.66 -12.26
CA TYR A 261 -3.35 -0.69 -11.11
C TYR A 261 -2.77 0.00 -9.88
N ALA A 262 -1.45 -0.12 -9.68
CA ALA A 262 -0.71 0.63 -8.67
C ALA A 262 -0.73 2.14 -8.97
N ALA A 263 -0.50 2.54 -10.22
CA ALA A 263 -0.51 3.94 -10.64
C ALA A 263 -1.89 4.61 -10.44
N ASP A 264 -2.99 3.89 -10.71
CA ASP A 264 -4.36 4.35 -10.44
C ASP A 264 -4.62 4.60 -8.94
N ARG A 265 -3.77 4.05 -8.07
CA ARG A 265 -3.78 4.25 -6.61
C ARG A 265 -2.62 5.11 -6.13
N HIS A 266 -1.94 5.79 -7.04
CA HIS A 266 -0.78 6.64 -6.78
C HIS A 266 0.38 5.91 -6.08
N ILE A 267 0.54 4.61 -6.39
CA ILE A 267 1.62 3.76 -5.89
C ILE A 267 2.61 3.51 -7.02
N THR A 268 3.89 3.75 -6.75
CA THR A 268 5.00 3.47 -7.65
C THR A 268 5.50 2.05 -7.42
N VAL A 269 5.58 1.23 -8.47
CA VAL A 269 6.20 -0.10 -8.38
C VAL A 269 7.72 0.03 -8.48
N VAL A 270 8.42 -0.61 -7.54
CA VAL A 270 9.89 -0.74 -7.49
C VAL A 270 10.22 -2.23 -7.66
N PRO A 271 10.61 -2.68 -8.87
CA PRO A 271 10.98 -4.08 -9.06
C PRO A 271 12.41 -4.33 -8.56
N GLU A 272 12.62 -5.50 -7.97
CA GLU A 272 13.94 -5.99 -7.59
C GLU A 272 14.35 -7.20 -8.41
N ILE A 273 15.59 -7.15 -8.89
CA ILE A 273 16.35 -8.29 -9.37
C ILE A 273 17.58 -8.40 -8.47
N ASP A 274 17.59 -9.37 -7.56
CA ASP A 274 18.62 -9.49 -6.54
C ASP A 274 19.90 -10.12 -7.08
N LEU A 275 21.02 -9.41 -6.87
CA LEU A 275 22.33 -9.69 -7.43
C LEU A 275 23.44 -9.14 -6.50
N PRO A 276 24.60 -9.82 -6.38
CA PRO A 276 24.97 -11.06 -7.05
C PRO A 276 24.52 -12.31 -6.30
N GLY A 277 24.03 -12.19 -5.05
CA GLY A 277 23.47 -13.28 -4.25
C GLY A 277 22.02 -13.61 -4.67
N HIS A 278 21.38 -14.57 -4.00
CA HIS A 278 19.97 -14.92 -4.25
C HIS A 278 19.65 -15.23 -5.73
N THR A 279 20.57 -15.93 -6.41
CA THR A 279 20.53 -16.11 -7.86
C THR A 279 20.33 -17.55 -8.33
N ASN A 280 20.10 -18.52 -7.44
CA ASN A 280 20.06 -19.93 -7.82
C ASN A 280 19.04 -20.21 -8.94
N SER A 281 17.86 -19.60 -8.93
CA SER A 281 16.87 -19.73 -10.02
C SER A 281 17.40 -19.32 -11.40
N ALA A 282 18.21 -18.26 -11.47
CA ALA A 282 18.88 -17.83 -12.70
C ALA A 282 19.99 -18.80 -13.11
N LEU A 283 20.76 -19.34 -12.16
CA LEU A 283 21.83 -20.32 -12.40
C LEU A 283 21.28 -21.65 -12.93
N VAL A 284 20.13 -22.09 -12.43
CA VAL A 284 19.43 -23.29 -12.96
C VAL A 284 19.04 -23.07 -14.43
N ALA A 285 18.54 -21.89 -14.76
CA ALA A 285 18.09 -21.55 -16.11
C ALA A 285 19.25 -21.35 -17.11
N TYR A 286 20.34 -20.71 -16.64
CA TYR A 286 21.54 -20.36 -17.41
C TYR A 286 22.82 -20.72 -16.64
N PRO A 287 23.23 -21.99 -16.66
CA PRO A 287 24.39 -22.50 -15.92
C PRO A 287 25.70 -21.79 -16.23
N GLU A 288 25.85 -21.20 -17.42
CA GLU A 288 27.00 -20.41 -17.81
C GLU A 288 27.26 -19.18 -16.91
N LEU A 289 26.28 -18.76 -16.11
CA LEU A 289 26.40 -17.68 -15.11
C LEU A 289 27.03 -18.16 -13.80
N ALA A 290 27.00 -19.47 -13.51
CA ALA A 290 27.58 -20.01 -12.28
C ALA A 290 29.12 -19.97 -12.33
N PRO A 291 29.83 -19.84 -11.20
CA PRO A 291 31.30 -19.82 -11.17
C PRO A 291 31.94 -21.08 -11.77
N ASP A 292 31.37 -22.25 -11.51
CA ASP A 292 31.85 -23.54 -12.04
C ASP A 292 31.22 -23.90 -13.40
N LYS A 293 30.29 -23.07 -13.89
CA LYS A 293 29.51 -23.27 -15.13
C LYS A 293 28.66 -24.55 -15.10
N ILE A 294 28.32 -25.05 -13.92
CA ILE A 294 27.49 -26.24 -13.72
C ILE A 294 26.12 -25.80 -13.23
N ALA A 295 25.07 -26.42 -13.77
CA ALA A 295 23.70 -26.15 -13.34
C ALA A 295 23.52 -26.65 -11.89
N PRO A 296 23.21 -25.79 -10.91
CA PRO A 296 22.73 -26.28 -9.63
C PRO A 296 21.34 -26.92 -9.79
N PRO A 297 20.90 -27.76 -8.85
CA PRO A 297 19.50 -28.18 -8.80
C PRO A 297 18.58 -26.98 -8.50
N PRO A 298 17.30 -27.02 -8.91
CA PRO A 298 16.28 -26.14 -8.36
C PRO A 298 16.31 -26.20 -6.83
N TYR A 299 16.19 -25.05 -6.17
CA TYR A 299 16.22 -24.95 -4.73
C TYR A 299 14.81 -24.68 -4.20
N THR A 300 14.34 -25.52 -3.29
CA THR A 300 12.99 -25.44 -2.70
C THR A 300 13.05 -25.35 -1.17
N GLY A 301 14.25 -25.12 -0.63
CA GLY A 301 14.49 -24.86 0.79
C GLY A 301 14.36 -23.38 1.14
N THR A 302 14.92 -23.00 2.29
CA THR A 302 14.82 -21.64 2.87
C THR A 302 16.16 -21.13 3.42
N ASP A 303 17.27 -21.82 3.13
CA ASP A 303 18.62 -21.35 3.44
C ASP A 303 19.00 -20.22 2.48
N VAL A 304 19.89 -19.34 2.95
CA VAL A 304 20.30 -18.13 2.23
C VAL A 304 21.82 -18.00 2.11
N GLY A 305 22.26 -17.15 1.19
CA GLY A 305 23.66 -16.75 1.02
C GLY A 305 24.62 -17.81 0.48
N PHE A 306 24.10 -18.86 -0.16
CA PHE A 306 24.90 -19.90 -0.79
C PHE A 306 25.16 -19.65 -2.29
N SER A 307 24.22 -19.03 -3.00
CA SER A 307 24.25 -18.83 -4.45
C SER A 307 24.93 -17.51 -4.82
N TYR A 308 25.51 -17.47 -6.04
CA TYR A 308 25.96 -16.22 -6.65
C TYR A 308 26.24 -16.40 -8.15
N VAL A 309 25.94 -15.36 -8.94
CA VAL A 309 26.47 -15.24 -10.31
C VAL A 309 27.97 -14.96 -10.28
N ASP A 310 28.71 -15.40 -11.29
CA ASP A 310 30.15 -15.20 -11.38
C ASP A 310 30.51 -13.74 -11.73
N PRO A 311 31.00 -12.93 -10.76
CA PRO A 311 31.29 -11.52 -11.02
C PRO A 311 32.55 -11.31 -11.86
N THR A 312 33.32 -12.38 -12.15
CA THR A 312 34.56 -12.30 -12.96
C THR A 312 34.31 -12.56 -14.45
N ASP A 313 33.10 -12.97 -14.82
CA ASP A 313 32.72 -13.32 -16.18
C ASP A 313 31.94 -12.19 -16.86
N GLU A 314 32.36 -11.78 -18.05
CA GLU A 314 31.67 -10.74 -18.82
C GLU A 314 30.24 -11.13 -19.19
N ARG A 315 29.95 -12.42 -19.34
CA ARG A 315 28.60 -12.92 -19.62
C ARG A 315 27.61 -12.58 -18.51
N THR A 316 28.08 -12.44 -17.27
CA THR A 316 27.24 -11.97 -16.16
C THR A 316 26.75 -10.55 -16.40
N TYR A 317 27.60 -9.67 -16.93
CA TYR A 317 27.23 -8.29 -17.19
C TYR A 317 26.38 -8.13 -18.45
N ASP A 318 26.57 -8.99 -19.46
CA ASP A 318 25.63 -9.11 -20.59
C ASP A 318 24.24 -9.53 -20.10
N PHE A 319 24.17 -10.50 -19.19
CA PHE A 319 22.93 -10.94 -18.55
C PHE A 319 22.27 -9.80 -17.75
N VAL A 320 23.03 -9.10 -16.91
CA VAL A 320 22.55 -7.95 -16.13
C VAL A 320 22.01 -6.85 -17.05
N ALA A 321 22.72 -6.52 -18.13
CA ALA A 321 22.29 -5.50 -19.09
C ALA A 321 21.00 -5.87 -19.80
N ASP A 322 20.85 -7.13 -20.23
CA ASP A 322 19.63 -7.64 -20.85
C ASP A 322 18.43 -7.55 -19.89
N VAL A 323 18.60 -8.05 -18.67
CA VAL A 323 17.52 -8.07 -17.67
C VAL A 323 17.10 -6.65 -17.27
N PHE A 324 18.04 -5.81 -16.81
CA PHE A 324 17.68 -4.46 -16.37
C PHE A 324 17.24 -3.58 -17.53
N GLY A 325 17.74 -3.79 -18.75
CA GLY A 325 17.27 -3.09 -19.94
C GLY A 325 15.78 -3.36 -20.21
N GLU A 326 15.37 -4.63 -20.15
CA GLU A 326 13.96 -4.99 -20.30
C GLU A 326 13.10 -4.53 -19.12
N MET A 327 13.59 -4.63 -17.88
CA MET A 327 12.89 -4.11 -16.70
C MET A 327 12.67 -2.60 -16.77
N ALA A 328 13.72 -1.84 -17.12
CA ALA A 328 13.63 -0.39 -17.26
C ALA A 328 12.59 0.04 -18.30
N ALA A 329 12.43 -0.74 -19.38
CA ALA A 329 11.46 -0.47 -20.45
C ALA A 329 9.99 -0.67 -20.02
N ILE A 330 9.73 -1.60 -19.07
CA ILE A 330 8.37 -1.91 -18.59
C ILE A 330 8.04 -1.28 -17.24
N THR A 331 9.01 -0.66 -16.57
CA THR A 331 8.83 0.04 -15.29
C THR A 331 8.83 1.55 -15.51
N PRO A 332 7.68 2.24 -15.46
CA PRO A 332 7.62 3.69 -15.62
C PRO A 332 8.21 4.44 -14.41
N GLY A 333 8.19 3.83 -13.23
CA GLY A 333 8.80 4.38 -12.01
C GLY A 333 10.30 4.63 -12.18
N PRO A 334 10.88 5.55 -11.38
CA PRO A 334 12.28 5.95 -11.54
C PRO A 334 13.26 4.96 -10.89
N LEU A 335 12.78 4.02 -10.08
CA LEU A 335 13.61 3.16 -9.23
C LEU A 335 13.72 1.75 -9.82
N LEU A 336 14.93 1.17 -9.78
CA LEU A 336 15.17 -0.26 -9.95
C LEU A 336 16.01 -0.74 -8.76
N HIS A 337 15.56 -1.80 -8.10
CA HIS A 337 16.27 -2.41 -6.98
C HIS A 337 17.20 -3.52 -7.50
N ILE A 338 18.46 -3.50 -7.09
CA ILE A 338 19.50 -4.45 -7.52
C ILE A 338 19.83 -5.51 -6.46
N GLY A 339 19.12 -5.44 -5.33
CA GLY A 339 19.36 -6.26 -4.15
C GLY A 339 20.72 -6.02 -3.53
N GLY A 340 21.54 -7.07 -3.46
CA GLY A 340 22.92 -7.03 -3.02
C GLY A 340 23.14 -7.52 -1.59
N ASP A 341 22.12 -8.03 -0.92
CA ASP A 341 22.23 -8.66 0.38
C ASP A 341 22.82 -10.08 0.27
N GLU A 342 23.23 -10.58 1.43
CA GLU A 342 23.64 -11.97 1.71
C GLU A 342 24.56 -12.68 0.70
N ALA A 343 25.28 -11.94 -0.13
CA ALA A 343 26.26 -12.46 -1.09
C ALA A 343 27.54 -12.96 -0.40
N PHE A 344 27.44 -13.83 0.62
CA PHE A 344 28.51 -14.23 1.53
C PHE A 344 29.70 -14.91 0.83
N LYS A 345 29.52 -15.38 -0.40
CA LYS A 345 30.58 -15.98 -1.23
C LYS A 345 31.36 -14.96 -2.06
N VAL A 346 30.79 -13.78 -2.32
CA VAL A 346 31.43 -12.69 -3.07
C VAL A 346 31.89 -11.63 -2.08
N LYS A 347 33.20 -11.46 -1.90
CA LYS A 347 33.76 -10.64 -0.81
C LYS A 347 34.67 -9.52 -1.30
N GLY A 348 34.76 -8.46 -0.50
CA GLY A 348 35.72 -7.38 -0.68
C GLY A 348 35.56 -6.68 -2.01
N GLU A 349 36.70 -6.39 -2.66
CA GLU A 349 36.75 -5.66 -3.94
C GLU A 349 35.96 -6.32 -5.07
N LEU A 350 35.79 -7.65 -5.01
CA LEU A 350 35.01 -8.37 -6.02
C LEU A 350 33.51 -8.03 -5.93
N TYR A 351 32.98 -7.94 -4.71
CA TYR A 351 31.59 -7.55 -4.47
C TYR A 351 31.38 -6.08 -4.83
N THR A 352 32.24 -5.19 -4.34
CA THR A 352 32.10 -3.75 -4.63
C THR A 352 32.27 -3.46 -6.12
N GLY A 353 33.21 -4.12 -6.80
CA GLY A 353 33.41 -4.00 -8.24
C GLY A 353 32.20 -4.49 -9.05
N PHE A 354 31.57 -5.58 -8.63
CA PHE A 354 30.30 -6.04 -9.23
C PHE A 354 29.21 -4.98 -9.07
N VAL A 355 28.95 -4.53 -7.83
CA VAL A 355 27.93 -3.51 -7.52
C VAL A 355 28.18 -2.22 -8.31
N GLU A 356 29.42 -1.76 -8.42
CA GLU A 356 29.79 -0.56 -9.20
C GLU A 356 29.50 -0.71 -10.70
N ARG A 357 29.63 -1.92 -11.25
CA ARG A 357 29.26 -2.19 -12.65
C ARG A 357 27.74 -2.22 -12.83
N VAL A 358 27.01 -2.91 -11.96
CA VAL A 358 25.53 -2.97 -12.02
C VAL A 358 24.91 -1.59 -11.83
N GLN A 359 25.40 -0.81 -10.86
CA GLN A 359 24.96 0.58 -10.63
C GLN A 359 25.09 1.44 -11.91
N ARG A 360 26.20 1.29 -12.64
CA ARG A 360 26.41 2.03 -13.90
C ARG A 360 25.42 1.61 -14.98
N ILE A 361 25.19 0.31 -15.14
CA ILE A 361 24.21 -0.22 -16.11
C ILE A 361 22.82 0.38 -15.83
N VAL A 362 22.36 0.35 -14.57
CA VAL A 362 21.05 0.89 -14.17
C VAL A 362 20.99 2.42 -14.37
N ALA A 363 22.05 3.15 -14.05
CA ALA A 363 22.11 4.59 -14.25
C ALA A 363 22.08 4.97 -15.74
N GLU A 364 22.76 4.22 -16.61
CA GLU A 364 22.75 4.41 -18.07
C GLU A 364 21.36 4.18 -18.69
N LEU A 365 20.51 3.39 -18.02
CA LEU A 365 19.10 3.19 -18.38
C LEU A 365 18.18 4.33 -17.90
N GLY A 366 18.74 5.38 -17.27
CA GLY A 366 17.99 6.53 -16.76
C GLY A 366 17.19 6.22 -15.49
N LYS A 367 17.58 5.17 -14.74
CA LYS A 367 16.95 4.75 -13.49
C LYS A 367 17.84 5.07 -12.30
N THR A 368 17.21 5.29 -11.15
CA THR A 368 17.88 5.44 -9.86
C THR A 368 18.02 4.08 -9.21
N VAL A 369 19.25 3.77 -8.78
CA VAL A 369 19.54 2.50 -8.11
C VAL A 369 18.99 2.51 -6.70
N VAL A 370 18.31 1.43 -6.34
CA VAL A 370 18.05 1.03 -4.95
C VAL A 370 18.79 -0.29 -4.69
N GLY A 371 19.32 -0.48 -3.49
CA GLY A 371 19.89 -1.76 -3.07
C GLY A 371 19.87 -1.87 -1.56
N TRP A 372 19.93 -3.09 -1.04
CA TRP A 372 20.08 -3.32 0.39
C TRP A 372 21.38 -2.68 0.89
N HIS A 373 21.41 -2.25 2.15
CA HIS A 373 22.53 -1.45 2.69
C HIS A 373 23.92 -2.09 2.56
N GLN A 374 24.02 -3.38 2.27
CA GLN A 374 25.24 -4.07 1.85
C GLN A 374 25.94 -3.41 0.66
N VAL A 375 25.21 -2.71 -0.22
CA VAL A 375 25.80 -1.96 -1.34
C VAL A 375 26.51 -0.67 -0.89
N ALA A 376 26.35 -0.25 0.37
CA ALA A 376 26.92 0.98 0.93
C ALA A 376 28.43 1.16 0.67
N PRO A 377 29.30 0.14 0.80
CA PRO A 377 30.75 0.29 0.59
C PRO A 377 31.13 0.72 -0.83
N ALA A 378 30.36 0.30 -1.84
CA ALA A 378 30.63 0.59 -3.25
C ALA A 378 30.68 2.10 -3.56
N ALA A 379 31.39 2.47 -4.62
CA ALA A 379 31.46 3.85 -5.08
C ALA A 379 30.05 4.45 -5.30
N HIS A 380 29.92 5.74 -4.95
CA HIS A 380 28.65 6.46 -5.04
C HIS A 380 28.24 6.69 -6.49
N VAL A 381 26.93 6.56 -6.75
CA VAL A 381 26.27 7.05 -7.95
C VAL A 381 25.15 7.99 -7.52
N ASP A 382 24.97 9.07 -8.27
CA ASP A 382 24.04 10.15 -7.89
C ASP A 382 22.62 9.62 -7.69
N GLY A 383 21.99 10.06 -6.60
CA GLY A 383 20.61 9.71 -6.27
C GLY A 383 20.40 8.31 -5.70
N ARG A 384 21.45 7.46 -5.58
CA ARG A 384 21.30 6.09 -5.07
C ARG A 384 20.60 6.04 -3.71
N VAL A 385 19.76 5.02 -3.56
CA VAL A 385 19.02 4.75 -2.34
C VAL A 385 19.52 3.44 -1.73
N LEU A 386 19.77 3.44 -0.44
CA LEU A 386 20.09 2.25 0.33
C LEU A 386 18.88 1.87 1.18
N GLN A 387 18.46 0.62 1.10
CA GLN A 387 17.45 0.06 1.99
C GLN A 387 18.13 -0.57 3.21
N TRP A 388 17.98 0.07 4.36
CA TRP A 388 18.63 -0.33 5.59
C TRP A 388 17.74 -1.29 6.38
N TRP A 389 18.23 -2.51 6.60
CA TRP A 389 17.48 -3.59 7.26
C TRP A 389 18.12 -4.14 8.54
N GLY A 390 19.15 -3.47 9.05
CA GLY A 390 19.83 -3.88 10.27
C GLY A 390 18.92 -3.96 11.50
N THR A 391 19.41 -4.62 12.54
CA THR A 391 18.73 -4.74 13.84
C THR A 391 19.37 -3.88 14.94
N ASN A 392 20.54 -3.31 14.66
CA ASN A 392 21.26 -2.36 15.51
C ASN A 392 21.52 -1.09 14.71
N GLY A 393 21.08 0.07 15.22
CA GLY A 393 21.23 1.36 14.54
C GLY A 393 22.67 1.87 14.39
N GLU A 394 23.66 1.22 15.02
CA GLU A 394 25.08 1.55 14.84
C GLU A 394 25.64 0.94 13.54
N ASP A 395 25.57 1.70 12.44
CA ASP A 395 26.11 1.32 11.13
C ASP A 395 26.96 2.44 10.49
N PRO A 396 28.27 2.51 10.83
CA PRO A 396 29.15 3.54 10.30
C PRO A 396 29.38 3.44 8.79
N THR A 397 29.16 2.27 8.19
CA THR A 397 29.32 2.05 6.75
C THR A 397 28.19 2.71 5.99
N THR A 398 26.96 2.52 6.45
CA THR A 398 25.77 3.20 5.90
C THR A 398 25.86 4.70 6.14
N ALA A 399 26.26 5.14 7.34
CA ALA A 399 26.45 6.56 7.64
C ALA A 399 27.52 7.20 6.73
N ASP A 400 28.61 6.49 6.40
CA ASP A 400 29.60 6.94 5.42
C ASP A 400 29.02 7.07 4.00
N ALA A 401 28.22 6.10 3.55
CA ALA A 401 27.55 6.17 2.27
C ALA A 401 26.59 7.36 2.17
N VAL A 402 25.88 7.69 3.25
CA VAL A 402 25.04 8.90 3.35
C VAL A 402 25.89 10.16 3.26
N ARG A 403 27.02 10.23 3.96
CA ARG A 403 27.99 11.36 3.83
C ARG A 403 28.51 11.53 2.39
N ARG A 404 28.54 10.46 1.60
CA ARG A 404 28.89 10.48 0.17
C ARG A 404 27.71 10.81 -0.76
N GLY A 405 26.51 11.02 -0.24
CA GLY A 405 25.33 11.46 -1.00
C GLY A 405 24.21 10.43 -1.12
N ALA A 406 24.35 9.22 -0.54
CA ALA A 406 23.28 8.22 -0.57
C ALA A 406 22.07 8.66 0.26
N ARG A 407 20.89 8.19 -0.16
CA ARG A 407 19.63 8.36 0.58
C ARG A 407 19.20 7.05 1.19
N LEU A 408 18.41 7.07 2.27
CA LEU A 408 17.99 5.86 2.96
C LEU A 408 16.49 5.61 2.91
N VAL A 409 16.10 4.36 2.69
CA VAL A 409 14.80 3.81 3.10
C VAL A 409 15.05 2.91 4.30
N ILE A 410 14.29 3.08 5.37
CA ILE A 410 14.52 2.40 6.65
C ILE A 410 13.50 1.28 6.84
N SER A 411 13.96 0.03 6.94
CA SER A 411 13.14 -1.16 7.12
C SER A 411 13.82 -2.15 8.10
N PRO A 412 13.98 -1.81 9.39
CA PRO A 412 14.76 -2.62 10.33
C PRO A 412 14.18 -4.02 10.45
N GLY A 413 15.01 -5.06 10.34
CA GLY A 413 14.55 -6.45 10.43
C GLY A 413 13.81 -6.77 11.73
N ASN A 414 14.13 -6.05 12.81
CA ASN A 414 13.52 -6.22 14.13
C ASN A 414 12.35 -5.25 14.43
N HIS A 415 11.90 -4.44 13.44
CA HIS A 415 10.76 -3.54 13.58
C HIS A 415 9.76 -3.60 12.40
N ALA A 416 10.24 -3.58 11.16
CA ALA A 416 9.41 -3.37 9.98
C ALA A 416 9.17 -4.62 9.13
N TYR A 417 9.89 -5.71 9.38
CA TYR A 417 9.70 -6.98 8.68
C TYR A 417 8.41 -7.65 9.15
N LEU A 418 7.46 -7.78 8.23
CA LEU A 418 6.12 -8.30 8.46
C LEU A 418 6.10 -9.84 8.52
N ASP A 419 7.12 -10.50 7.98
CA ASP A 419 7.31 -11.95 8.09
C ASP A 419 7.81 -12.37 9.48
N MET A 420 8.26 -11.43 10.33
CA MET A 420 8.57 -11.77 11.72
C MET A 420 7.31 -12.15 12.50
N LYS A 421 7.42 -13.13 13.38
CA LYS A 421 6.34 -13.57 14.27
C LYS A 421 5.94 -12.46 15.24
N TYR A 422 4.65 -12.39 15.54
CA TYR A 422 4.11 -11.52 16.59
C TYR A 422 4.47 -12.03 17.99
N ALA A 423 4.33 -13.35 18.18
CA ALA A 423 4.50 -14.08 19.43
C ALA A 423 5.09 -15.48 19.14
N PRO A 424 5.65 -16.20 20.14
CA PRO A 424 6.28 -17.51 19.91
C PRO A 424 5.38 -18.54 19.23
N ASP A 425 4.07 -18.46 19.51
CA ASP A 425 3.02 -19.35 19.00
C ASP A 425 2.38 -18.85 17.69
N THR A 426 2.89 -17.79 17.08
CA THR A 426 2.45 -17.38 15.73
C THR A 426 2.76 -18.52 14.75
N PRO A 427 1.75 -18.99 13.98
CA PRO A 427 1.86 -20.25 13.23
C PRO A 427 2.79 -20.16 12.02
N ILE A 428 2.93 -18.96 11.45
CA ILE A 428 3.78 -18.64 10.29
C ILE A 428 4.72 -17.51 10.64
N GLY A 429 5.72 -17.27 9.79
CA GLY A 429 6.75 -16.26 9.99
C GLY A 429 8.01 -16.78 10.70
N HIS A 430 9.00 -15.90 10.82
CA HIS A 430 10.32 -16.18 11.40
C HIS A 430 10.56 -15.39 12.69
N ASP A 431 11.61 -15.74 13.42
CA ASP A 431 12.00 -15.05 14.67
C ASP A 431 13.49 -14.72 14.75
N TRP A 432 14.20 -14.78 13.61
CA TRP A 432 15.65 -14.51 13.55
C TRP A 432 16.00 -13.08 13.99
N ALA A 433 15.14 -12.10 13.71
CA ALA A 433 15.26 -10.72 14.16
C ALA A 433 14.49 -10.43 15.47
N GLY A 434 14.02 -11.49 16.13
CA GLY A 434 13.14 -11.45 17.29
C GLY A 434 11.67 -11.30 16.93
N LEU A 435 10.83 -11.33 17.96
CA LEU A 435 9.38 -11.15 17.82
C LEU A 435 9.02 -9.68 17.63
N ILE A 436 8.04 -9.40 16.77
CA ILE A 436 7.56 -8.07 16.45
C ILE A 436 6.05 -8.03 16.63
N ASP A 437 5.63 -7.68 17.84
CA ASP A 437 4.24 -7.30 18.12
C ASP A 437 3.91 -5.92 17.48
N VAL A 438 2.65 -5.50 17.58
CA VAL A 438 2.19 -4.26 16.93
C VAL A 438 2.84 -3.04 17.55
N ARG A 439 3.13 -3.09 18.86
CA ARG A 439 3.80 -1.99 19.55
C ARG A 439 5.23 -1.83 19.07
N LYS A 440 5.98 -2.92 18.94
CA LYS A 440 7.36 -2.88 18.47
C LYS A 440 7.45 -2.37 17.02
N ALA A 441 6.50 -2.76 16.17
CA ALA A 441 6.40 -2.21 14.82
C ALA A 441 6.13 -0.69 14.79
N TYR A 442 5.51 -0.14 15.84
CA TYR A 442 5.15 1.27 15.93
C TYR A 442 6.14 2.14 16.72
N ASP A 443 6.69 1.64 17.83
CA ASP A 443 7.31 2.44 18.90
C ASP A 443 8.79 2.78 18.62
N TRP A 444 9.07 3.34 17.44
CA TRP A 444 10.39 3.80 17.00
C TRP A 444 10.29 5.09 16.15
N ASP A 445 11.43 5.65 15.74
CA ASP A 445 11.49 6.84 14.88
C ASP A 445 12.40 6.59 13.67
N PRO A 446 11.85 6.55 12.43
CA PRO A 446 12.67 6.38 11.23
C PRO A 446 13.73 7.46 11.05
N GLY A 447 13.43 8.71 11.45
CA GLY A 447 14.31 9.85 11.26
C GLY A 447 15.58 9.83 12.13
N THR A 448 15.61 8.98 13.16
CA THR A 448 16.75 8.89 14.10
C THR A 448 17.17 7.44 14.37
N HIS A 449 16.72 6.48 13.56
CA HIS A 449 16.94 5.06 13.85
C HIS A 449 18.39 4.62 13.63
N VAL A 450 19.05 5.16 12.60
CA VAL A 450 20.44 4.88 12.27
C VAL A 450 21.33 5.99 12.82
N ALA A 451 22.33 5.64 13.61
CA ALA A 451 23.26 6.58 14.20
C ALA A 451 24.06 7.33 13.13
N ASP A 452 24.38 8.60 13.40
CA ASP A 452 25.13 9.50 12.50
C ASP A 452 24.51 9.71 11.10
N VAL A 453 23.24 9.36 10.93
CA VAL A 453 22.44 9.67 9.73
C VAL A 453 21.46 10.79 10.07
N PRO A 454 21.47 11.91 9.33
CA PRO A 454 20.52 12.98 9.56
C PRO A 454 19.16 12.67 8.90
N GLU A 455 18.05 13.15 9.48
CA GLU A 455 16.69 12.84 9.03
C GLU A 455 16.45 13.23 7.56
N GLU A 456 17.06 14.33 7.07
CA GLU A 456 16.94 14.74 5.67
C GLU A 456 17.51 13.71 4.68
N ALA A 457 18.41 12.83 5.11
CA ALA A 457 18.91 11.74 4.27
C ALA A 457 17.89 10.59 4.15
N VAL A 458 16.97 10.47 5.12
CA VAL A 458 15.93 9.44 5.15
C VAL A 458 14.77 9.82 4.23
N LEU A 459 14.57 9.03 3.17
CA LEU A 459 13.42 9.14 2.27
C LEU A 459 12.14 8.61 2.90
N GLY A 460 12.25 7.71 3.86
CA GLY A 460 11.13 7.21 4.66
C GLY A 460 11.30 5.75 5.04
N VAL A 461 10.20 4.99 4.99
CA VAL A 461 10.11 3.63 5.53
C VAL A 461 9.63 2.63 4.50
N GLU A 462 9.95 1.37 4.72
CA GLU A 462 9.35 0.25 4.02
C GLU A 462 9.00 -0.88 4.99
N ALA A 463 7.90 -1.59 4.73
CA ALA A 463 7.48 -2.78 5.47
C ALA A 463 7.62 -4.04 4.59
N PRO A 464 8.74 -4.77 4.64
CA PRO A 464 8.92 -5.96 3.84
C PRO A 464 8.11 -7.14 4.34
N LEU A 465 7.50 -7.90 3.44
CA LEU A 465 6.91 -9.20 3.71
C LEU A 465 7.63 -10.25 2.86
N TRP A 466 8.58 -10.94 3.48
CA TRP A 466 9.18 -12.16 2.95
C TRP A 466 8.20 -13.34 3.05
N THR A 467 8.31 -14.31 2.14
CA THR A 467 7.25 -15.32 1.96
C THR A 467 7.71 -16.76 2.07
N GLU A 468 8.86 -17.08 2.69
CA GLU A 468 9.32 -18.46 2.93
C GLU A 468 8.28 -19.34 3.64
N SER A 469 7.41 -18.75 4.46
CA SER A 469 6.37 -19.44 5.23
C SER A 469 4.94 -19.01 4.87
N VAL A 470 4.78 -18.20 3.82
CA VAL A 470 3.52 -17.56 3.43
C VAL A 470 3.13 -18.08 2.04
N THR A 471 1.96 -18.70 1.93
CA THR A 471 1.53 -19.46 0.75
C THR A 471 0.17 -19.00 0.20
N SER A 472 -0.53 -18.13 0.91
CA SER A 472 -1.87 -17.68 0.53
C SER A 472 -2.12 -16.21 0.85
N LEU A 473 -3.10 -15.62 0.17
CA LEU A 473 -3.54 -14.25 0.43
C LEU A 473 -4.00 -14.03 1.88
N ALA A 474 -4.64 -15.02 2.51
CA ALA A 474 -5.07 -14.91 3.90
C ALA A 474 -3.87 -14.83 4.87
N GLU A 475 -2.79 -15.54 4.58
CA GLU A 475 -1.54 -15.49 5.36
C GLU A 475 -0.78 -14.18 5.13
N ILE A 476 -0.79 -13.66 3.88
CA ILE A 476 -0.34 -12.30 3.56
C ILE A 476 -1.07 -11.28 4.44
N GLU A 477 -2.40 -11.30 4.44
CA GLU A 477 -3.21 -10.35 5.21
C GLU A 477 -3.01 -10.51 6.73
N LEU A 478 -2.84 -11.75 7.22
CA LEU A 478 -2.54 -12.05 8.63
C LEU A 478 -1.22 -11.41 9.11
N LEU A 479 -0.19 -11.39 8.27
CA LEU A 479 1.13 -10.84 8.61
C LEU A 479 1.26 -9.35 8.32
N LEU A 480 0.57 -8.84 7.30
CA LEU A 480 0.42 -7.40 7.03
C LEU A 480 -0.33 -6.70 8.15
N LEU A 481 -1.48 -7.24 8.55
CA LEU A 481 -2.41 -6.54 9.43
C LEU A 481 -2.36 -7.12 10.84
N PRO A 482 -2.04 -6.30 11.86
CA PRO A 482 -2.23 -4.84 11.86
C PRO A 482 -0.93 -4.00 11.88
N ARG A 483 0.22 -4.55 11.47
CA ARG A 483 1.52 -3.84 11.51
C ARG A 483 1.74 -2.87 10.34
N LEU A 484 1.17 -3.15 9.17
CA LEU A 484 1.26 -2.27 7.99
C LEU A 484 0.73 -0.84 8.29
N PRO A 485 -0.44 -0.63 8.92
CA PRO A 485 -0.87 0.70 9.37
C PRO A 485 0.08 1.39 10.36
N ALA A 486 0.78 0.61 11.20
CA ALA A 486 1.78 1.15 12.13
C ALA A 486 2.97 1.73 11.36
N ILE A 487 3.52 0.99 10.40
CA ILE A 487 4.63 1.48 9.56
C ILE A 487 4.18 2.64 8.67
N ALA A 488 2.98 2.57 8.09
CA ALA A 488 2.42 3.66 7.30
C ALA A 488 2.30 4.97 8.10
N GLU A 489 1.92 4.88 9.39
CA GLU A 489 1.88 6.04 10.27
C GLU A 489 3.27 6.66 10.50
N LEU A 490 4.32 5.85 10.65
CA LEU A 490 5.69 6.36 10.80
C LEU A 490 6.18 7.09 9.55
N GLY A 491 5.74 6.66 8.37
CA GLY A 491 6.05 7.31 7.09
C GLY A 491 5.25 8.59 6.84
N TRP A 492 4.00 8.65 7.30
CA TRP A 492 3.08 9.74 6.99
C TRP A 492 3.01 10.81 8.08
N SER A 493 2.83 10.41 9.34
CA SER A 493 2.46 11.33 10.40
C SER A 493 3.66 12.12 10.94
N PRO A 494 3.46 13.38 11.35
CA PRO A 494 4.51 14.13 12.03
C PRO A 494 4.94 13.43 13.31
N ARG A 495 6.23 13.50 13.67
CA ARG A 495 6.75 12.90 14.92
C ARG A 495 5.96 13.33 16.17
N ALA A 496 5.43 14.55 16.18
CA ALA A 496 4.66 15.10 17.30
C ALA A 496 3.33 14.37 17.59
N THR A 497 2.78 13.61 16.64
CA THR A 497 1.55 12.81 16.85
C THR A 497 1.85 11.37 17.28
N HIS A 498 3.12 10.96 17.30
CA HIS A 498 3.55 9.62 17.67
C HIS A 498 3.23 9.35 19.15
N GLY A 499 2.44 8.31 19.40
CA GLY A 499 2.01 7.95 20.74
C GLY A 499 1.21 6.66 20.76
N TRP A 500 1.78 5.62 21.37
CA TRP A 500 1.22 4.27 21.39
C TRP A 500 -0.25 4.20 21.85
N ALA A 501 -0.59 4.91 22.92
CA ALA A 501 -1.95 4.90 23.47
C ALA A 501 -2.99 5.46 22.48
N GLY A 502 -2.65 6.53 21.76
CA GLY A 502 -3.51 7.12 20.73
C GLY A 502 -3.58 6.24 19.49
N PHE A 503 -2.44 5.72 19.03
CA PHE A 503 -2.38 4.81 17.88
C PHE A 503 -3.19 3.54 18.08
N ARG A 504 -3.00 2.81 19.18
CA ARG A 504 -3.73 1.55 19.42
C ARG A 504 -5.25 1.76 19.50
N SER A 505 -5.69 2.93 19.98
CA SER A 505 -7.11 3.28 20.03
C SER A 505 -7.69 3.50 18.63
N ARG A 506 -6.98 4.24 17.76
CA ARG A 506 -7.40 4.46 16.37
C ARG A 506 -7.36 3.15 15.57
N LEU A 507 -6.29 2.37 15.75
CA LEU A 507 -6.12 1.06 15.11
C LEU A 507 -7.24 0.08 15.46
N ALA A 508 -7.71 0.08 16.71
CA ALA A 508 -8.83 -0.78 17.13
C ALA A 508 -10.10 -0.56 16.30
N GLY A 509 -10.34 0.67 15.83
CA GLY A 509 -11.45 1.01 14.94
C GLY A 509 -11.38 0.36 13.55
N HIS A 510 -10.22 -0.18 13.15
CA HIS A 510 -10.06 -0.89 11.89
C HIS A 510 -10.51 -2.35 11.95
N GLY A 511 -10.56 -2.98 13.12
CA GLY A 511 -11.00 -4.38 13.27
C GLY A 511 -12.36 -4.65 12.62
N PRO A 512 -13.43 -3.90 12.97
CA PRO A 512 -14.73 -4.02 12.31
C PRO A 512 -14.69 -3.74 10.80
N ARG A 513 -13.85 -2.81 10.34
CA ARG A 513 -13.70 -2.47 8.91
C ARG A 513 -13.13 -3.65 8.13
N TRP A 514 -12.07 -4.25 8.65
CA TRP A 514 -11.46 -5.43 8.06
C TRP A 514 -12.42 -6.62 8.07
N ALA A 515 -13.14 -6.84 9.17
CA ALA A 515 -14.16 -7.88 9.25
C ALA A 515 -15.29 -7.68 8.21
N THR A 516 -15.82 -6.47 8.06
CA THR A 516 -16.82 -6.14 7.03
C THR A 516 -16.29 -6.33 5.61
N ALA A 517 -15.02 -6.00 5.37
CA ALA A 517 -14.36 -6.16 4.08
C ALA A 517 -13.94 -7.62 3.75
N GLY A 518 -14.15 -8.57 4.68
CA GLY A 518 -13.67 -9.94 4.55
C GLY A 518 -12.14 -10.06 4.54
N ILE A 519 -11.44 -9.17 5.23
CA ILE A 519 -9.98 -9.12 5.34
C ILE A 519 -9.52 -9.94 6.55
N THR A 520 -8.58 -10.85 6.34
CA THR A 520 -7.93 -11.58 7.44
C THR A 520 -6.95 -10.66 8.18
N PHE A 521 -6.86 -10.76 9.51
CA PHE A 521 -5.87 -9.98 10.27
C PHE A 521 -5.54 -10.66 11.60
N HIS A 522 -4.37 -10.35 12.15
CA HIS A 522 -3.98 -10.80 13.48
C HIS A 522 -4.67 -9.96 14.57
N ALA A 523 -5.53 -10.58 15.37
CA ALA A 523 -6.20 -9.94 16.50
C ALA A 523 -5.25 -9.77 17.70
N ALA A 524 -4.29 -8.86 17.57
CA ALA A 524 -3.23 -8.63 18.54
C ALA A 524 -3.79 -8.25 19.95
N PRO A 525 -3.36 -8.91 21.04
CA PRO A 525 -3.93 -8.72 22.38
C PRO A 525 -3.69 -7.33 22.97
N GLU A 526 -2.69 -6.60 22.49
CA GLU A 526 -2.34 -5.25 22.94
C GLU A 526 -3.25 -4.15 22.36
N ILE A 527 -4.06 -4.48 21.36
CA ILE A 527 -5.02 -3.59 20.72
C ILE A 527 -6.41 -3.80 21.34
N PRO A 528 -7.10 -2.74 21.79
CA PRO A 528 -8.41 -2.84 22.42
C PRO A 528 -9.53 -3.02 21.38
N TRP A 529 -9.53 -4.15 20.66
CA TRP A 529 -10.52 -4.42 19.61
C TRP A 529 -11.96 -4.31 20.16
N PRO A 530 -12.86 -3.60 19.47
CA PRO A 530 -14.27 -3.62 19.82
C PRO A 530 -14.85 -5.02 19.61
N ALA A 531 -15.89 -5.36 20.36
CA ALA A 531 -16.64 -6.59 20.10
C ALA A 531 -17.18 -6.54 18.67
N VAL A 532 -16.76 -7.48 17.83
CA VAL A 532 -17.27 -7.58 16.44
C VAL A 532 -18.74 -7.97 16.52
N PRO A 533 -19.68 -7.17 15.98
CA PRO A 533 -21.08 -7.58 15.91
C PRO A 533 -21.18 -8.86 15.07
N ALA A 534 -21.99 -9.83 15.51
CA ALA A 534 -22.29 -11.00 14.69
C ALA A 534 -22.90 -10.52 13.37
N ILE A 535 -22.20 -10.72 12.26
CA ILE A 535 -22.74 -10.47 10.93
C ILE A 535 -23.98 -11.36 10.78
N PRO A 536 -25.17 -10.83 10.45
CA PRO A 536 -26.34 -11.67 10.18
C PRO A 536 -25.95 -12.68 9.11
N GLN A 537 -26.08 -13.97 9.42
CA GLN A 537 -25.81 -15.01 8.44
C GLN A 537 -26.60 -14.71 7.17
N GLN A 538 -25.91 -14.67 6.04
CA GLN A 538 -26.56 -14.64 4.74
C GLN A 538 -27.53 -15.82 4.69
N HIS A 539 -28.83 -15.56 4.69
CA HIS A 539 -29.82 -16.60 4.46
C HIS A 539 -29.54 -17.17 3.07
N GLY A 540 -29.06 -18.42 3.07
CA GLY A 540 -28.69 -19.13 1.86
C GLY A 540 -29.82 -19.10 0.84
N VAL A 541 -29.46 -18.73 -0.38
CA VAL A 541 -30.25 -19.08 -1.56
C VAL A 541 -30.39 -20.61 -1.54
N PRO A 542 -31.61 -21.17 -1.69
CA PRO A 542 -31.77 -22.62 -1.73
C PRO A 542 -30.97 -23.16 -2.91
N HIS A 543 -30.00 -24.04 -2.63
CA HIS A 543 -29.40 -24.85 -3.67
C HIS A 543 -30.52 -25.65 -4.37
N PRO A 544 -30.60 -25.64 -5.71
CA PRO A 544 -31.44 -26.59 -6.41
C PRO A 544 -30.89 -27.99 -6.15
N ASP A 545 -31.78 -28.91 -5.78
CA ASP A 545 -31.46 -30.30 -5.47
C ASP A 545 -30.59 -30.96 -6.57
N PRO A 546 -29.65 -31.83 -6.19
CA PRO A 546 -28.84 -32.55 -7.15
C PRO A 546 -29.73 -33.50 -7.97
N ILE A 547 -29.75 -33.28 -9.29
CA ILE A 547 -30.21 -34.30 -10.23
C ILE A 547 -29.19 -35.44 -10.18
N VAL A 548 -29.59 -36.55 -9.56
CA VAL A 548 -28.89 -37.84 -9.55
C VAL A 548 -29.36 -38.62 -10.80
N PRO A 549 -28.48 -39.40 -11.47
CA PRO A 549 -28.52 -39.63 -12.93
C PRO A 549 -29.71 -40.39 -13.49
#